data_AF-A0A5N5TEM9-F1
#
_entry.id   AF-A0A5N5TEM9-F1
#
_cell.length_a   1.000
_cell.length_b   1.000
_cell.length_c   1.000
_cell.angle_alpha   90.00
_cell.angle_beta   90.00
_cell.angle_gamma   90.00
#
_symmetry.space_group_name_H-M   'P 1'
#
loop_
_entity.id
_entity.type
_entity.pdbx_description
1 polymer ?
#
loop_
_entity_poly.entity_id
_entity_poly.type
_entity_poly.pdbx_seq_one_letter_code
_entity_poly.pdbx_strand_id
1 'polypeptide(L)'
;MAYFFYILTFFIVLYIIFKVFSQRLFAFFMGYFSDSNPKFFGTAKRELFKGIEASVKNNKLTLLEVGVGTGTNFEYYPNGTHLIVIDPNPHFKKYYDENRKKFSNIKSEEIIVTTGEEMDGIKANSVDVVVLSHVLCSVNDISKVLYHCHRVLVPGGKLFYFEHILEFDDAHWLRRILQEFLSVTGIWPLLFAGCYLNREVLREIQAAGFSKVNGKKKHIKIDSKIFSIISSHLVGTATK
;
A
#
# COMPACT_ATOMS: atom_id res chain seq x y z
N MET A 1 33.87 5.65 26.14
CA MET A 1 33.44 5.05 24.85
C MET A 1 32.56 3.81 25.02
N ALA A 2 32.90 2.84 25.89
CA ALA A 2 32.08 1.64 26.10
C ALA A 2 30.63 1.91 26.58
N TYR A 3 30.43 2.83 27.53
CA TYR A 3 29.09 3.20 28.02
C TYR A 3 28.16 3.78 26.93
N PHE A 4 28.70 4.60 26.03
CA PHE A 4 27.95 5.12 24.89
C PHE A 4 27.51 3.99 23.94
N PHE A 5 28.41 3.02 23.70
CA PHE A 5 28.11 1.85 22.89
C PHE A 5 27.00 0.98 23.52
N TYR A 6 27.02 0.75 24.84
CA TYR A 6 25.98 0.00 25.53
C TYR A 6 24.63 0.70 25.53
N ILE A 7 24.60 2.02 25.73
CA ILE A 7 23.39 2.83 25.67
C ILE A 7 22.80 2.81 24.25
N LEU A 8 23.62 3.04 23.23
CA LEU A 8 23.19 2.99 21.83
C LEU A 8 22.65 1.60 21.47
N THR A 9 23.36 0.54 21.86
CA THR A 9 22.93 -0.84 21.63
C THR A 9 21.60 -1.14 22.33
N PHE A 10 21.42 -0.69 23.58
CA PHE A 10 20.17 -0.86 24.32
C PHE A 10 18.99 -0.20 23.58
N PHE A 11 19.14 1.04 23.11
CA PHE A 11 18.09 1.72 22.36
C PHE A 11 17.81 1.08 20.99
N ILE A 12 18.83 0.58 20.29
CA ILE A 12 18.65 -0.18 19.04
C ILE A 12 17.86 -1.46 19.29
N VAL A 13 18.23 -2.24 20.32
CA VAL A 13 17.52 -3.47 20.68
C VAL A 13 16.07 -3.17 21.08
N LEU A 14 15.85 -2.15 21.90
CA LEU A 14 14.51 -1.71 22.30
C LEU A 14 13.66 -1.29 21.08
N TYR A 15 14.26 -0.54 20.14
CA TYR A 15 13.61 -0.16 18.89
C TYR A 15 13.24 -1.38 18.04
N ILE A 16 14.12 -2.37 17.90
CA ILE A 16 13.84 -3.59 17.15
C ILE A 16 12.69 -4.38 17.81
N ILE A 17 12.74 -4.57 19.12
CA ILE A 17 11.67 -5.25 19.87
C ILE A 17 10.34 -4.54 19.67
N PHE A 18 10.33 -3.21 19.82
CA PHE A 18 9.15 -2.40 19.60
C PHE A 18 8.65 -2.52 18.16
N LYS A 19 9.55 -2.51 17.16
CA LYS A 19 9.19 -2.66 15.74
C LYS A 19 8.51 -4.00 15.48
N VAL A 20 9.08 -5.11 15.95
CA VAL A 20 8.48 -6.46 15.81
C VAL A 20 7.11 -6.52 16.49
N PHE A 21 7.01 -6.02 17.73
CA PHE A 21 5.74 -5.98 18.46
C PHE A 21 4.70 -5.10 17.76
N SER A 22 5.12 -3.94 17.24
CA SER A 22 4.27 -2.98 16.53
C SER A 22 3.69 -3.57 15.24
N GLN A 23 4.43 -4.43 14.52
CA GLN A 23 3.90 -5.10 13.33
C GLN A 23 2.73 -6.04 13.67
N ARG A 24 2.84 -6.79 14.77
CA ARG A 24 1.75 -7.65 15.24
C ARG A 24 0.54 -6.83 15.70
N LEU A 25 0.79 -5.76 16.45
CA LEU A 25 -0.28 -4.85 16.91
C LEU A 25 -0.96 -4.16 15.72
N PHE A 26 -0.19 -3.73 14.73
CA PHE A 26 -0.69 -3.12 13.51
C PHE A 26 -1.55 -4.11 12.71
N ALA A 27 -1.10 -5.35 12.52
CA ALA A 27 -1.90 -6.38 11.87
C ALA A 27 -3.21 -6.65 12.61
N PHE A 28 -3.17 -6.73 13.95
CA PHE A 28 -4.37 -6.87 14.78
C PHE A 28 -5.33 -5.69 14.62
N PHE A 29 -4.82 -4.47 14.71
CA PHE A 29 -5.59 -3.24 14.54
C PHE A 29 -6.26 -3.19 13.16
N MET A 30 -5.50 -3.44 12.08
CA MET A 30 -6.03 -3.48 10.73
C MET A 30 -7.03 -4.62 10.51
N GLY A 31 -6.84 -5.77 11.17
CA GLY A 31 -7.82 -6.85 11.22
C GLY A 31 -9.16 -6.39 11.82
N TYR A 32 -9.11 -5.72 12.97
CA TYR A 32 -10.28 -5.19 13.67
C TYR A 32 -11.03 -4.12 12.85
N PHE A 33 -10.31 -3.26 12.13
CA PHE A 33 -10.90 -2.17 11.32
C PHE A 33 -11.15 -2.55 9.86
N SER A 34 -10.87 -3.79 9.44
CA SER A 34 -11.01 -4.23 8.04
C SER A 34 -12.42 -3.99 7.48
N ASP A 35 -13.46 -4.31 8.24
CA ASP A 35 -14.87 -4.08 7.87
C ASP A 35 -15.26 -2.59 7.78
N SER A 36 -14.42 -1.68 8.28
CA SER A 36 -14.60 -0.23 8.13
C SER A 36 -13.91 0.32 6.88
N ASN A 37 -13.03 -0.45 6.22
CA ASN A 37 -12.37 -0.02 4.98
C ASN A 37 -13.36 0.41 3.88
N PRO A 38 -14.45 -0.34 3.62
CA PRO A 38 -15.43 0.07 2.61
C PRO A 38 -16.14 1.38 2.97
N LYS A 39 -16.32 1.68 4.26
CA LYS A 39 -16.93 2.94 4.72
C LYS A 39 -16.01 4.14 4.47
N PHE A 40 -14.70 3.98 4.69
CA PHE A 40 -13.74 5.07 4.50
C PHE A 40 -13.32 5.26 3.05
N PHE A 41 -12.99 4.16 2.35
CA PHE A 41 -12.33 4.22 1.05
C PHE A 41 -13.16 3.63 -0.08
N GLY A 42 -14.29 2.99 0.22
CA GLY A 42 -15.01 2.15 -0.73
C GLY A 42 -15.44 2.87 -1.99
N THR A 43 -16.02 4.08 -1.90
CA THR A 43 -16.42 4.85 -3.09
C THR A 43 -15.24 5.13 -4.02
N ALA A 44 -14.13 5.61 -3.47
CA ALA A 44 -12.95 5.98 -4.27
C ALA A 44 -12.21 4.76 -4.82
N LYS A 45 -12.13 3.67 -4.04
CA LYS A 45 -11.58 2.39 -4.50
C LYS A 45 -12.42 1.76 -5.60
N ARG A 46 -13.76 1.78 -5.48
CA ARG A 46 -14.68 1.28 -6.52
C ARG A 46 -14.51 2.08 -7.82
N GLU A 47 -14.41 3.41 -7.73
CA GLU A 47 -14.16 4.27 -8.89
C GLU A 47 -12.81 3.96 -9.57
N LEU A 48 -11.74 3.83 -8.77
CA LEU A 48 -10.40 3.54 -9.27
C LEU A 48 -10.32 2.14 -9.91
N PHE A 49 -10.70 1.11 -9.15
CA PHE A 49 -10.48 -0.29 -9.51
C PHE A 49 -11.49 -0.82 -10.52
N LYS A 50 -12.60 -0.12 -10.78
CA LYS A 50 -13.45 -0.40 -11.94
C LYS A 50 -12.66 -0.42 -13.26
N GLY A 51 -11.57 0.34 -13.35
CA GLY A 51 -10.69 0.33 -14.52
C GLY A 51 -9.92 -0.98 -14.74
N ILE A 52 -9.85 -1.88 -13.76
CA ILE A 52 -9.17 -3.17 -13.85
C ILE A 52 -9.86 -4.08 -14.87
N GLU A 53 -11.20 -3.99 -14.99
CA GLU A 53 -11.98 -4.78 -15.95
C GLU A 53 -11.48 -4.64 -17.40
N ALA A 54 -10.99 -3.46 -17.77
CA ALA A 54 -10.44 -3.22 -19.11
C ALA A 54 -9.13 -3.97 -19.38
N SER A 55 -8.53 -4.58 -18.35
CA SER A 55 -7.29 -5.36 -18.46
C SER A 55 -7.55 -6.86 -18.57
N VAL A 56 -8.81 -7.31 -18.42
CA VAL A 56 -9.20 -8.71 -18.58
C VAL A 56 -9.06 -9.12 -20.04
N LYS A 57 -8.30 -10.19 -20.31
CA LYS A 57 -8.07 -10.73 -21.66
C LYS A 57 -8.48 -12.20 -21.69
N ASN A 58 -9.32 -12.58 -22.65
CA ASN A 58 -9.80 -13.97 -22.79
C ASN A 58 -10.37 -14.55 -21.48
N ASN A 59 -11.13 -13.73 -20.73
CA ASN A 59 -11.68 -14.07 -19.41
C ASN A 59 -10.61 -14.46 -18.36
N LYS A 60 -9.37 -13.96 -18.52
CA LYS A 60 -8.28 -14.15 -17.57
C LYS A 60 -7.68 -12.79 -17.22
N LEU A 61 -7.27 -12.68 -15.96
CA LEU A 61 -6.54 -11.54 -15.42
C LEU A 61 -5.56 -12.06 -14.38
N THR A 62 -4.27 -11.79 -14.55
CA THR A 62 -3.27 -12.00 -13.51
C THR A 62 -2.95 -10.66 -12.86
N LEU A 63 -3.24 -10.55 -11.57
CA LEU A 63 -3.05 -9.34 -10.77
C LEU A 63 -2.01 -9.60 -9.68
N LEU A 64 -1.09 -8.67 -9.46
CA LEU A 64 -0.22 -8.61 -8.30
C LEU A 64 -0.69 -7.51 -7.35
N GLU A 65 -0.98 -7.86 -6.11
CA GLU A 65 -1.20 -6.89 -5.03
C GLU A 65 0.03 -6.86 -4.12
N VAL A 66 0.67 -5.69 -4.02
CA VAL A 66 1.78 -5.46 -3.09
C VAL A 66 1.21 -4.84 -1.82
N GLY A 67 1.60 -5.35 -0.65
CA GLY A 67 1.07 -4.89 0.63
C GLY A 67 -0.39 -5.28 0.82
N VAL A 68 -0.71 -6.57 0.62
CA VAL A 68 -2.11 -7.04 0.66
C VAL A 68 -2.78 -6.86 2.01
N GLY A 69 -2.01 -6.85 3.10
CA GLY A 69 -2.52 -6.75 4.46
C GLY A 69 -3.64 -7.76 4.73
N THR A 70 -4.81 -7.25 5.10
CA THR A 70 -6.01 -8.06 5.39
C THR A 70 -6.84 -8.42 4.16
N GLY A 71 -6.43 -8.02 2.95
CA GLY A 71 -7.13 -8.31 1.69
C GLY A 71 -8.34 -7.41 1.40
N THR A 72 -8.37 -6.19 1.92
CA THR A 72 -9.52 -5.27 1.79
C THR A 72 -9.87 -4.87 0.36
N ASN A 73 -8.99 -5.14 -0.62
CA ASN A 73 -9.23 -4.80 -2.01
C ASN A 73 -9.97 -5.87 -2.82
N PHE A 74 -10.15 -7.08 -2.26
CA PHE A 74 -10.68 -8.24 -2.99
C PHE A 74 -12.08 -8.00 -3.57
N GLU A 75 -12.93 -7.23 -2.88
CA GLU A 75 -14.28 -6.89 -3.35
C GLU A 75 -14.31 -6.06 -4.64
N TYR A 76 -13.18 -5.45 -5.02
CA TYR A 76 -13.09 -4.57 -6.19
C TYR A 76 -12.49 -5.26 -7.41
N TYR A 77 -12.05 -6.51 -7.29
CA TYR A 77 -11.41 -7.23 -8.37
C TYR A 77 -12.41 -8.04 -9.20
N PRO A 78 -12.21 -8.15 -10.53
CA PRO A 78 -13.08 -8.92 -11.40
C PRO A 78 -13.16 -10.40 -11.00
N ASN A 79 -14.29 -11.04 -11.30
CA ASN A 79 -14.45 -12.48 -11.09
C ASN A 79 -13.42 -13.28 -11.90
N GLY A 80 -12.86 -14.33 -11.30
CA GLY A 80 -11.88 -15.20 -11.95
C GLY A 80 -10.46 -14.66 -11.96
N THR A 81 -10.19 -13.50 -11.34
CA THR A 81 -8.84 -12.95 -11.16
C THR A 81 -7.93 -13.98 -10.51
N HIS A 82 -6.77 -14.23 -11.11
CA HIS A 82 -5.67 -14.93 -10.48
C HIS A 82 -4.79 -13.91 -9.76
N LEU A 83 -4.72 -14.03 -8.45
CA LEU A 83 -4.19 -12.98 -7.59
C LEU A 83 -2.93 -13.48 -6.87
N ILE A 84 -1.79 -12.88 -7.23
CA ILE A 84 -0.51 -13.03 -6.54
C ILE A 84 -0.45 -11.92 -5.49
N VAL A 85 -0.03 -12.23 -4.28
CA VAL A 85 0.00 -11.24 -3.20
C VAL A 85 1.31 -11.31 -2.42
N ILE A 86 1.82 -10.14 -2.04
CA ILE A 86 2.99 -10.02 -1.17
C ILE A 86 2.71 -9.07 -0.01
N ASP A 87 3.28 -9.34 1.15
CA ASP A 87 3.28 -8.43 2.30
C ASP A 87 4.47 -8.73 3.22
N PRO A 88 5.21 -7.71 3.70
CA PRO A 88 6.36 -7.96 4.57
C PRO A 88 5.97 -8.39 5.99
N ASN A 89 4.72 -8.19 6.42
CA ASN A 89 4.28 -8.49 7.77
C ASN A 89 3.58 -9.86 7.85
N PRO A 90 4.24 -10.90 8.40
CA PRO A 90 3.69 -12.25 8.45
C PRO A 90 2.43 -12.36 9.32
N HIS A 91 2.17 -11.39 10.21
CA HIS A 91 1.02 -11.41 11.10
C HIS A 91 -0.31 -11.14 10.39
N PHE A 92 -0.29 -10.71 9.13
CA PHE A 92 -1.51 -10.56 8.33
C PHE A 92 -2.11 -11.89 7.86
N LYS A 93 -1.32 -12.98 7.82
CA LYS A 93 -1.74 -14.26 7.23
C LYS A 93 -3.12 -14.72 7.71
N LYS A 94 -3.36 -14.69 9.03
CA LYS A 94 -4.64 -15.10 9.62
C LYS A 94 -5.81 -14.30 9.05
N TYR A 95 -5.72 -12.97 9.08
CA TYR A 95 -6.79 -12.08 8.65
C TYR A 95 -7.03 -12.16 7.14
N TYR A 96 -5.94 -12.24 6.38
CA TYR A 96 -5.98 -12.47 4.95
C TYR A 96 -6.69 -13.78 4.60
N ASP A 97 -6.34 -14.89 5.24
CA ASP A 97 -6.95 -16.20 4.97
C ASP A 97 -8.45 -16.20 5.31
N GLU A 98 -8.84 -15.54 6.40
CA GLU A 98 -10.24 -15.33 6.79
C GLU A 98 -11.01 -14.51 5.73
N ASN A 99 -10.41 -13.45 5.21
CA ASN A 99 -11.03 -12.63 4.17
C ASN A 99 -11.09 -13.35 2.82
N ARG A 100 -10.00 -13.99 2.40
CA ARG A 100 -9.89 -14.76 1.15
C ARG A 100 -11.00 -15.82 1.02
N LYS A 101 -11.39 -16.47 2.12
CA LYS A 101 -12.51 -17.43 2.15
C LYS A 101 -13.86 -16.81 1.77
N LYS A 102 -14.05 -15.50 1.99
CA LYS A 102 -15.28 -14.78 1.64
C LYS A 102 -15.38 -14.47 0.13
N PHE A 103 -14.26 -14.53 -0.60
CA PHE A 103 -14.16 -14.17 -2.02
C PHE A 103 -13.73 -15.37 -2.88
N SER A 104 -14.56 -16.42 -2.89
CA SER A 104 -14.29 -17.65 -3.68
C SER A 104 -14.23 -17.42 -5.19
N ASN A 105 -14.73 -16.29 -5.67
CA ASN A 105 -14.62 -15.82 -7.05
C ASN A 105 -13.21 -15.37 -7.44
N ILE A 106 -12.32 -15.11 -6.47
CA ILE A 106 -10.92 -14.70 -6.69
C ILE A 106 -9.98 -15.88 -6.40
N LYS A 107 -9.14 -16.24 -7.37
CA LYS A 107 -8.13 -17.29 -7.23
C LYS A 107 -6.85 -16.70 -6.66
N SER A 108 -6.91 -16.30 -5.40
CA SER A 108 -5.76 -15.75 -4.68
C SER A 108 -4.80 -16.84 -4.21
N GLU A 109 -3.50 -16.55 -4.21
CA GLU A 109 -2.43 -17.44 -3.71
C GLU A 109 -2.22 -17.30 -2.19
N GLU A 110 -1.29 -18.06 -1.63
CA GLU A 110 -0.78 -17.81 -0.27
C GLU A 110 0.05 -16.52 -0.24
N ILE A 111 0.11 -15.83 0.90
CA ILE A 111 0.95 -14.63 1.03
C ILE A 111 2.42 -15.01 0.92
N ILE A 112 3.13 -14.36 0.00
CA ILE A 112 4.59 -14.37 -0.03
C ILE A 112 5.07 -13.29 0.94
N VAL A 113 5.74 -13.71 2.02
CA VAL A 113 6.27 -12.79 3.02
C VAL A 113 7.56 -12.16 2.48
N THR A 114 7.42 -11.01 1.83
CA THR A 114 8.52 -10.23 1.25
C THR A 114 8.15 -8.75 1.17
N THR A 115 9.17 -7.89 0.96
CA THR A 115 8.98 -6.45 0.74
C THR A 115 8.68 -6.16 -0.74
N GLY A 116 8.10 -4.99 -1.03
CA GLY A 116 7.93 -4.55 -2.42
C GLY A 116 9.27 -4.25 -3.11
N GLU A 117 10.31 -4.02 -2.32
CA GLU A 117 11.70 -3.84 -2.74
C GLU A 117 12.39 -5.16 -3.14
N GLU A 118 11.78 -6.32 -2.85
CA GLU A 118 12.37 -7.65 -3.04
C GLU A 118 11.38 -8.57 -3.77
N MET A 119 11.11 -8.22 -5.04
CA MET A 119 10.19 -8.95 -5.91
C MET A 119 10.89 -9.81 -6.97
N ASP A 120 12.18 -10.13 -6.83
CA ASP A 120 12.94 -10.88 -7.84
C ASP A 120 12.39 -12.28 -8.12
N GLY A 121 11.71 -12.89 -7.14
CA GLY A 121 10.99 -14.15 -7.31
C GLY A 121 9.78 -14.08 -8.25
N ILE A 122 9.28 -12.88 -8.54
CA ILE A 122 8.16 -12.67 -9.48
C ILE A 122 8.73 -12.42 -10.87
N LYS A 123 8.30 -13.22 -11.85
CA LYS A 123 8.79 -13.18 -13.22
C LYS A 123 8.56 -11.79 -13.86
N ALA A 124 9.47 -11.36 -14.73
CA ALA A 124 9.27 -10.16 -15.53
C ALA A 124 8.18 -10.39 -16.60
N ASN A 125 7.40 -9.35 -16.92
CA ASN A 125 6.33 -9.42 -17.91
C ASN A 125 5.36 -10.60 -17.69
N SER A 126 4.90 -10.80 -16.45
CA SER A 126 4.03 -11.92 -16.08
C SER A 126 2.68 -11.55 -15.49
N VAL A 127 2.46 -10.26 -15.17
CA VAL A 127 1.19 -9.79 -14.59
C VAL A 127 0.57 -8.70 -15.46
N ASP A 128 -0.75 -8.72 -15.59
CA ASP A 128 -1.50 -7.73 -16.36
C ASP A 128 -1.67 -6.43 -15.56
N VAL A 129 -1.86 -6.57 -14.25
CA VAL A 129 -2.15 -5.47 -13.33
C VAL A 129 -1.29 -5.58 -12.07
N VAL A 130 -0.81 -4.44 -11.59
CA VAL A 130 -0.23 -4.28 -10.25
C VAL A 130 -1.10 -3.31 -9.46
N VAL A 131 -1.42 -3.61 -8.20
CA VAL A 131 -2.15 -2.73 -7.29
C VAL A 131 -1.25 -2.35 -6.12
N LEU A 132 -1.15 -1.04 -5.86
CA LEU A 132 -0.54 -0.44 -4.68
C LEU A 132 -1.61 0.35 -3.94
N SER A 133 -1.97 -0.07 -2.73
CA SER A 133 -2.93 0.66 -1.90
C SER A 133 -2.32 0.93 -0.53
N HIS A 134 -1.89 2.16 -0.31
CA HIS A 134 -1.20 2.63 0.90
C HIS A 134 0.16 1.94 1.13
N VAL A 135 0.89 1.71 0.04
CA VAL A 135 2.17 0.98 0.01
C VAL A 135 3.33 1.95 -0.13
N LEU A 136 3.31 2.82 -1.14
CA LEU A 136 4.43 3.71 -1.46
C LEU A 136 4.69 4.75 -0.36
N CYS A 137 3.67 5.14 0.39
CA CYS A 137 3.86 5.95 1.59
C CYS A 137 4.67 5.21 2.68
N SER A 138 4.71 3.87 2.66
CA SER A 138 5.19 3.02 3.76
C SER A 138 6.51 2.29 3.50
N VAL A 139 6.90 2.11 2.22
CA VAL A 139 8.13 1.41 1.81
C VAL A 139 9.41 2.19 2.15
N ASN A 140 10.57 1.56 2.15
CA ASN A 140 11.84 2.27 2.36
C ASN A 140 12.33 2.95 1.07
N ASP A 141 12.13 2.29 -0.08
CA ASP A 141 12.60 2.76 -1.39
C ASP A 141 11.47 2.70 -2.42
N ILE A 142 10.85 3.86 -2.69
CA ILE A 142 9.75 3.96 -3.65
C ILE A 142 10.24 3.60 -5.06
N SER A 143 11.40 4.11 -5.46
CA SER A 143 11.92 3.95 -6.83
C SER A 143 12.21 2.46 -7.11
N LYS A 144 12.72 1.71 -6.13
CA LYS A 144 12.93 0.26 -6.24
C LYS A 144 11.63 -0.52 -6.34
N VAL A 145 10.62 -0.20 -5.53
CA VAL A 145 9.28 -0.82 -5.63
C VAL A 145 8.68 -0.58 -7.02
N LEU A 146 8.75 0.67 -7.50
CA LEU A 146 8.22 1.04 -8.81
C LEU A 146 8.99 0.38 -9.96
N TYR A 147 10.32 0.23 -9.85
CA TYR A 147 11.12 -0.54 -10.79
C TYR A 147 10.61 -1.98 -10.91
N HIS A 148 10.38 -2.65 -9.78
CA HIS A 148 9.86 -4.01 -9.80
C HIS A 148 8.42 -4.07 -10.33
N CYS A 149 7.55 -3.13 -9.95
CA CYS A 149 6.18 -3.03 -10.49
C CYS A 149 6.22 -2.90 -12.03
N HIS A 150 7.04 -2.00 -12.55
CA HIS A 150 7.24 -1.85 -13.99
C HIS A 150 7.82 -3.12 -14.62
N ARG A 151 8.81 -3.78 -14.00
CA ARG A 151 9.43 -5.01 -14.51
C ARG A 151 8.44 -6.16 -14.63
N VAL A 152 7.60 -6.41 -13.62
CA VAL A 152 6.67 -7.55 -13.58
C VAL A 152 5.47 -7.36 -14.50
N LEU A 153 5.04 -6.12 -14.75
CA LEU A 153 3.96 -5.83 -15.68
C LEU A 153 4.30 -6.30 -17.11
N VAL A 154 3.35 -6.91 -17.80
CA VAL A 154 3.43 -7.14 -19.26
C VAL A 154 3.44 -5.79 -20.02
N PRO A 155 3.95 -5.74 -21.25
CA PRO A 155 3.75 -4.56 -22.10
C PRO A 155 2.27 -4.19 -22.23
N GLY A 156 1.93 -2.91 -22.00
CA GLY A 156 0.55 -2.41 -21.94
C GLY A 156 -0.19 -2.72 -20.62
N GLY A 157 0.45 -3.43 -19.68
CA GLY A 157 -0.06 -3.69 -18.35
C GLY A 157 -0.15 -2.40 -17.51
N LYS A 158 -0.94 -2.44 -16.44
CA LYS A 158 -1.26 -1.23 -15.66
C LYS A 158 -0.95 -1.37 -14.18
N LEU A 159 -0.30 -0.35 -13.64
CA LEU A 159 -0.22 -0.07 -12.22
C LEU A 159 -1.45 0.76 -11.81
N PHE A 160 -2.14 0.36 -10.75
CA PHE A 160 -3.15 1.15 -10.05
C PHE A 160 -2.63 1.54 -8.68
N TYR A 161 -2.75 2.82 -8.32
CA TYR A 161 -2.24 3.31 -7.05
C TYR A 161 -3.28 4.14 -6.28
N PHE A 162 -3.32 3.92 -4.97
CA PHE A 162 -4.17 4.61 -4.00
C PHE A 162 -3.33 4.90 -2.76
N GLU A 163 -2.74 6.09 -2.66
CA GLU A 163 -1.67 6.39 -1.71
C GLU A 163 -2.02 7.59 -0.84
N HIS A 164 -1.57 7.58 0.42
CA HIS A 164 -1.62 8.78 1.25
C HIS A 164 -0.58 9.78 0.75
N ILE A 165 -0.94 11.06 0.79
CA ILE A 165 -0.04 12.17 0.43
C ILE A 165 -0.17 13.31 1.43
N LEU A 166 0.76 14.26 1.30
CA LEU A 166 0.69 15.49 2.06
C LEU A 166 -0.55 16.27 1.63
N GLU A 167 -1.16 16.94 2.59
CA GLU A 167 -2.26 17.85 2.34
C GLU A 167 -1.85 18.89 1.31
N PHE A 168 -2.60 18.92 0.22
CA PHE A 168 -2.29 19.68 -0.99
C PHE A 168 -3.16 20.92 -1.15
N ASP A 169 -4.20 21.07 -0.32
CA ASP A 169 -5.09 22.21 -0.32
C ASP A 169 -4.76 23.15 0.85
N ASP A 170 -4.52 24.41 0.52
CA ASP A 170 -4.16 25.45 1.48
C ASP A 170 -5.25 25.76 2.49
N ALA A 171 -6.51 25.46 2.17
CA ALA A 171 -7.62 25.54 3.12
C ALA A 171 -7.43 24.63 4.34
N HIS A 172 -6.61 23.58 4.22
CA HIS A 172 -6.35 22.58 5.25
C HIS A 172 -4.92 22.66 5.82
N TRP A 173 -4.29 23.83 5.81
CA TRP A 173 -2.89 24.03 6.21
C TRP A 173 -2.51 23.46 7.60
N LEU A 174 -3.42 23.45 8.59
CA LEU A 174 -3.17 22.83 9.89
C LEU A 174 -2.94 21.32 9.78
N ARG A 175 -3.69 20.63 8.90
CA ARG A 175 -3.49 19.21 8.63
C ARG A 175 -2.10 18.99 8.02
N ARG A 176 -1.71 19.82 7.05
CA ARG A 176 -0.38 19.76 6.42
C ARG A 176 0.74 19.86 7.46
N ILE A 177 0.68 20.86 8.35
CA ILE A 177 1.68 21.04 9.42
C ILE A 177 1.74 19.81 10.32
N LEU A 178 0.58 19.28 10.72
CA LEU A 178 0.53 18.11 11.59
C LEU A 178 1.09 16.85 10.90
N GLN A 179 0.74 16.63 9.64
CA GLN A 179 1.29 15.53 8.83
C GLN A 179 2.81 15.63 8.71
N GLU A 180 3.34 16.83 8.44
CA GLU A 180 4.77 17.09 8.33
C GLU A 180 5.48 16.79 9.65
N PHE A 181 4.97 17.37 10.75
CA PHE A 181 5.53 17.17 12.08
C PHE A 181 5.56 15.69 12.48
N LEU A 182 4.45 14.95 12.29
CA LEU A 182 4.38 13.55 12.68
C LEU A 182 5.22 12.63 11.77
N SER A 183 5.44 13.02 10.51
CA SER A 183 6.31 12.31 9.58
C SER A 183 7.78 12.53 9.92
N VAL A 184 8.20 13.78 10.14
CA VAL A 184 9.60 14.16 10.45
C VAL A 184 10.03 13.65 11.82
N THR A 185 9.15 13.68 12.82
CA THR A 185 9.46 13.15 14.16
C THR A 185 9.50 11.62 14.21
N GLY A 186 9.07 10.94 13.14
CA GLY A 186 9.02 9.48 13.07
C GLY A 186 7.88 8.85 13.87
N ILE A 187 7.02 9.64 14.51
CA ILE A 187 5.91 9.12 15.33
C ILE A 187 4.89 8.41 14.46
N TRP A 188 4.48 9.01 13.34
CA TRP A 188 3.52 8.40 12.41
C TRP A 188 4.04 7.09 11.79
N PRO A 189 5.22 7.05 11.14
CA PRO A 189 5.73 5.81 10.56
C PRO A 189 5.97 4.71 11.61
N LEU A 190 6.33 5.07 12.84
CA LEU A 190 6.49 4.09 13.92
C LEU A 190 5.16 3.41 14.28
N LEU A 191 4.06 4.15 14.28
CA LEU A 191 2.72 3.64 14.64
C LEU A 191 1.98 2.99 13.46
N PHE A 192 2.24 3.46 12.24
CA PHE A 192 1.50 3.08 11.02
C PHE A 192 2.41 2.39 9.99
N ALA A 193 3.22 1.45 10.47
CA ALA A 193 3.99 0.49 9.65
C ALA A 193 4.85 1.14 8.55
N GLY A 194 5.52 2.25 8.88
CA GLY A 194 6.44 2.95 8.00
C GLY A 194 5.81 4.04 7.14
N CYS A 195 4.51 4.31 7.27
CA CYS A 195 3.84 5.37 6.51
C CYS A 195 4.45 6.76 6.79
N TYR A 196 4.87 7.47 5.76
CA TYR A 196 5.23 8.89 5.79
C TYR A 196 4.22 9.66 4.94
N LEU A 197 3.60 10.67 5.52
CA LEU A 197 2.55 11.44 4.86
C LEU A 197 3.11 12.57 3.98
N ASN A 198 4.41 12.86 4.06
CA ASN A 198 5.07 13.95 3.34
C ASN A 198 5.88 13.48 2.12
N ARG A 199 5.53 12.34 1.52
CA ARG A 199 6.25 11.80 0.35
C ARG A 199 5.71 12.33 -0.97
N GLU A 200 6.63 12.63 -1.88
CA GLU A 200 6.33 13.06 -3.26
C GLU A 200 6.05 11.87 -4.21
N VAL A 201 5.03 11.07 -3.88
CA VAL A 201 4.72 9.80 -4.56
C VAL A 201 4.47 9.98 -6.07
N LEU A 202 3.76 11.03 -6.49
CA LEU A 202 3.44 11.24 -7.90
C LEU A 202 4.70 11.47 -8.75
N ARG A 203 5.67 12.22 -8.20
CA ARG A 203 6.94 12.51 -8.88
C ARG A 203 7.73 11.23 -9.12
N GLU A 204 7.79 10.34 -8.13
CA GLU A 204 8.47 9.05 -8.25
C GLU A 204 7.80 8.16 -9.30
N ILE A 205 6.45 8.10 -9.33
CA ILE A 205 5.71 7.34 -10.35
C ILE A 205 5.98 7.89 -11.76
N GLN A 206 6.05 9.21 -11.92
CA GLN A 206 6.38 9.84 -13.20
C GLN A 206 7.81 9.54 -13.66
N ALA A 207 8.75 9.36 -12.73
CA ALA A 207 10.14 9.02 -13.02
C ALA A 207 10.37 7.51 -13.28
N ALA A 208 9.39 6.65 -12.97
CA ALA A 208 9.57 5.19 -12.97
C ALA A 208 9.52 4.51 -14.36
N GLY A 209 9.53 5.27 -15.45
CA GLY A 209 9.63 4.74 -16.81
C GLY A 209 8.31 4.25 -17.43
N PHE A 210 7.17 4.53 -16.80
CA PHE A 210 5.84 4.26 -17.38
C PHE A 210 5.58 5.15 -18.59
N SER A 211 4.99 4.61 -19.66
CA SER A 211 4.64 5.33 -20.88
C SER A 211 3.52 6.36 -20.69
N LYS A 212 2.63 6.13 -19.72
CA LYS A 212 1.55 7.06 -19.37
C LYS A 212 1.25 7.02 -17.87
N VAL A 213 1.19 8.18 -17.23
CA VAL A 213 0.83 8.32 -15.81
C VAL A 213 -0.37 9.25 -15.66
N ASN A 214 -1.42 8.79 -15.00
CA ASN A 214 -2.62 9.58 -14.69
C ASN A 214 -2.82 9.60 -13.18
N GLY A 215 -2.60 10.74 -12.52
CA GLY A 215 -2.81 10.90 -11.08
C GLY A 215 -3.74 12.06 -10.76
N LYS A 216 -4.61 11.87 -9.77
CA LYS A 216 -5.46 12.92 -9.21
C LYS A 216 -5.29 12.95 -7.70
N LYS A 217 -5.08 14.15 -7.14
CA LYS A 217 -5.15 14.38 -5.70
C LYS A 217 -6.63 14.49 -5.31
N LYS A 218 -7.05 13.79 -4.26
CA LYS A 218 -8.43 13.78 -3.75
C LYS A 218 -8.41 13.83 -2.23
N HIS A 219 -9.36 14.55 -1.63
CA HIS A 219 -9.71 14.34 -0.23
C HIS A 219 -10.73 13.21 -0.13
N ILE A 220 -10.38 12.16 0.58
CA ILE A 220 -11.29 11.08 0.93
C ILE A 220 -12.01 11.46 2.21
N LYS A 221 -13.34 11.40 2.18
CA LYS A 221 -14.15 11.70 3.37
C LYS A 221 -14.02 10.54 4.36
N ILE A 222 -13.34 10.80 5.46
CA ILE A 222 -13.20 9.85 6.56
C ILE A 222 -14.02 10.38 7.74
N ASP A 223 -15.08 9.65 8.09
CA ASP A 223 -16.00 10.00 9.18
C ASP A 223 -15.37 9.67 10.56
N SER A 224 -14.17 10.20 10.81
CA SER A 224 -13.45 10.15 12.08
C SER A 224 -12.52 11.35 12.20
N LYS A 225 -12.64 12.10 13.31
CA LYS A 225 -11.73 13.24 13.57
C LYS A 225 -10.27 12.80 13.68
N ILE A 226 -10.02 11.65 14.29
CA ILE A 226 -8.67 11.10 14.48
C ILE A 226 -8.05 10.69 13.14
N PHE A 227 -8.81 10.01 12.28
CA PHE A 227 -8.32 9.57 10.98
C PHE A 227 -8.45 10.62 9.87
N SER A 228 -9.01 11.80 10.16
CA SER A 228 -9.09 12.88 9.17
C SER A 228 -7.72 13.37 8.70
N ILE A 229 -6.66 13.12 9.48
CA ILE A 229 -5.27 13.43 9.10
C ILE A 229 -4.82 12.69 7.84
N ILE A 230 -5.38 11.53 7.53
CA ILE A 230 -5.05 10.77 6.31
C ILE A 230 -6.05 11.00 5.17
N SER A 231 -6.85 12.07 5.20
CA SER A 231 -7.87 12.29 4.15
C SER A 231 -7.24 12.56 2.77
N SER A 232 -6.04 13.11 2.71
CA SER A 232 -5.39 13.51 1.44
C SER A 232 -4.77 12.31 0.73
N HIS A 233 -5.25 12.03 -0.48
CA HIS A 233 -4.85 10.86 -1.26
C HIS A 233 -4.42 11.23 -2.68
N LEU A 234 -3.46 10.46 -3.20
CA LEU A 234 -3.16 10.36 -4.61
C LEU A 234 -3.80 9.08 -5.18
N VAL A 235 -4.62 9.23 -6.21
CA VAL A 235 -5.35 8.13 -6.83
C VAL A 235 -5.08 8.13 -8.33
N GLY A 236 -4.75 6.99 -8.91
CA GLY A 236 -4.41 6.97 -10.33
C GLY A 236 -3.93 5.65 -10.90
N THR A 237 -3.46 5.75 -12.15
CA THR A 237 -2.94 4.62 -12.92
C THR A 237 -1.66 4.99 -13.66
N ALA A 238 -0.78 4.02 -13.88
CA ALA A 238 0.35 4.13 -14.78
C ALA A 238 0.39 2.94 -15.75
N THR A 239 0.72 3.17 -17.01
CA THR A 239 0.79 2.13 -18.06
C THR A 239 2.23 1.84 -18.41
N LYS A 240 2.60 0.56 -18.50
CA LYS A 240 3.88 0.12 -19.04
C LYS A 240 3.85 0.25 -20.55
#